data_AF-A0A843I6I2-F1
#
_entry.id   AF-A0A843I6I2-F1
#
_cell.length_a   1.000
_cell.length_b   1.000
_cell.length_c   1.000
_cell.angle_alpha   90.00
_cell.angle_beta   90.00
_cell.angle_gamma   90.00
#
_symmetry.space_group_name_H-M   'P 1'
#
loop_
_entity.id
_entity.type
_entity.pdbx_description
1 polymer ?
#
loop_
_entity_poly.entity_id
_entity_poly.type
_entity_poly.pdbx_seq_one_letter_code
_entity_poly.pdbx_strand_id
1 'polypeptide(L)'
;MYERNYELLRSKFSEFFLPTLFTSMAGNICLFVDGLIVSFLIGASNLAPIQIVAPVITFVNLIYWMIGLGGSVLCSVAKAEFDDEKSNSYFSTSIISLLVIGILISIFGLIFSGSITQFLCSSQPELIPEVTS
;
A
#
# COMPACT_ATOMS: atom_id res chain seq x y z
N MET A 1 8.79 -21.05 39.14
CA MET A 1 9.00 -19.59 39.07
C MET A 1 8.40 -19.09 37.75
N TYR A 2 7.07 -19.04 37.68
CA TYR A 2 6.28 -18.55 36.52
C TYR A 2 4.98 -17.96 37.08
N GLU A 3 5.10 -16.87 37.84
CA GLU A 3 3.93 -16.03 38.08
C GLU A 3 3.80 -15.05 36.90
N ARG A 4 2.73 -15.31 36.17
CA ARG A 4 2.30 -14.79 34.89
C ARG A 4 2.14 -13.26 34.95
N ASN A 5 2.84 -12.54 34.07
CA ASN A 5 2.79 -11.08 33.93
C ASN A 5 1.51 -10.59 33.20
N TYR A 6 0.33 -10.94 33.70
CA TYR A 6 -0.96 -10.54 33.11
C TYR A 6 -1.20 -9.02 33.15
N GLU A 7 -0.68 -8.32 34.16
CA GLU A 7 -0.81 -6.86 34.25
C GLU A 7 0.03 -6.13 33.20
N LEU A 8 1.26 -6.58 32.96
CA LEU A 8 2.14 -6.02 31.93
C LEU A 8 1.59 -6.26 30.53
N LEU A 9 1.06 -7.45 30.25
CA LEU A 9 0.39 -7.76 28.98
C LEU A 9 -0.83 -6.88 28.74
N ARG A 10 -1.67 -6.67 29.76
CA ARG A 10 -2.89 -5.85 29.62
C ARG A 10 -2.57 -4.37 29.45
N SER A 11 -1.56 -3.86 30.15
CA SER A 11 -1.07 -2.49 30.01
C SER A 11 -0.51 -2.24 28.59
N LYS A 12 0.41 -3.11 28.13
CA LYS A 12 0.96 -3.05 26.77
C LYS A 12 -0.12 -3.20 25.71
N PHE A 13 -1.06 -4.12 25.89
CA PHE A 13 -2.16 -4.29 24.94
C PHE A 13 -3.00 -3.02 24.82
N SER A 14 -3.40 -2.40 25.93
CA SER A 14 -4.17 -1.15 25.88
C SER A 14 -3.37 0.03 25.31
N GLU A 15 -2.07 0.09 25.63
CA GLU A 15 -1.14 1.11 25.14
C GLU A 15 -0.91 1.01 23.62
N PHE A 16 -0.88 -0.19 23.04
CA PHE A 16 -0.73 -0.39 21.59
C PHE A 16 -2.07 -0.41 20.84
N PHE A 17 -3.14 -0.90 21.46
CA PHE A 17 -4.44 -1.10 20.82
C PHE A 17 -5.11 0.22 20.45
N LEU A 18 -5.15 1.18 21.39
CA LEU A 18 -5.74 2.50 21.14
C LEU A 18 -5.07 3.22 19.96
N PRO A 19 -3.75 3.45 19.95
CA PRO A 19 -3.08 4.06 18.80
C PRO A 19 -3.28 3.27 17.50
N THR A 20 -3.22 1.93 17.53
CA THR A 20 -3.47 1.12 16.31
C THR A 20 -4.88 1.32 15.76
N LEU A 21 -5.88 1.39 16.64
CA LEU A 21 -7.25 1.71 16.26
C LEU A 21 -7.36 3.12 15.66
N PHE A 22 -6.78 4.13 16.31
CA PHE A 22 -6.80 5.50 15.80
C PHE A 22 -6.10 5.61 14.45
N THR A 23 -4.96 4.94 14.24
CA THR A 23 -4.27 4.87 12.94
C THR A 23 -5.16 4.23 11.88
N SER A 24 -5.83 3.12 12.22
CA SER A 24 -6.72 2.43 11.27
C SER A 24 -7.94 3.28 10.93
N MET A 25 -8.56 3.95 11.90
CA MET A 25 -9.69 4.86 11.69
C MET A 25 -9.28 6.07 10.87
N ALA A 26 -8.16 6.71 11.20
CA ALA A 26 -7.62 7.85 10.47
C ALA A 26 -7.33 7.48 9.01
N GLY A 27 -6.71 6.31 8.76
CA GLY A 27 -6.46 5.82 7.40
C GLY A 27 -7.73 5.65 6.58
N ASN A 28 -8.80 5.10 7.17
CA ASN A 28 -10.09 4.96 6.49
C ASN A 28 -10.76 6.32 6.21
N ILE A 29 -10.66 7.27 7.15
CA ILE A 29 -11.17 8.63 6.96
C ILE A 29 -10.41 9.32 5.82
N CYS A 30 -9.08 9.19 5.77
CA CYS A 30 -8.28 9.73 4.66
C CYS A 30 -8.72 9.16 3.32
N LEU A 31 -8.88 7.84 3.20
CA LEU A 31 -9.36 7.21 1.96
C LEU A 31 -10.76 7.70 1.57
N PHE A 32 -11.65 7.89 2.54
CA PHE A 32 -13.00 8.41 2.29
C PHE A 32 -12.96 9.88 1.82
N VAL A 33 -12.16 10.72 2.48
CA VAL A 33 -11.98 12.13 2.13
C VAL A 33 -11.34 12.26 0.76
N ASP A 34 -10.33 11.47 0.43
CA ASP A 34 -9.72 11.42 -0.90
C ASP A 34 -10.77 11.06 -1.96
N GLY A 35 -11.59 10.03 -1.70
CA GLY A 35 -12.69 9.66 -2.59
C GLY A 35 -13.71 10.79 -2.79
N LEU A 36 -14.08 11.51 -1.73
CA LEU A 36 -14.98 12.66 -1.80
C LEU A 36 -14.37 13.83 -2.57
N ILE A 37 -13.11 14.16 -2.32
CA ILE A 37 -12.38 15.25 -2.99
C ILE A 37 -12.24 14.93 -4.48
N VAL A 38 -11.82 13.70 -4.83
CA VAL A 38 -11.73 13.24 -6.22
C VAL A 38 -13.10 13.28 -6.91
N SER A 39 -14.16 12.86 -6.20
CA SER A 39 -15.52 12.91 -6.74
C SER A 39 -16.02 14.35 -6.99
N PHE A 40 -15.66 15.28 -6.11
CA PHE A 40 -16.05 16.69 -6.22
C PHE A 40 -15.21 17.48 -7.23
N LEU A 41 -13.89 17.24 -7.29
CA LEU A 41 -12.97 17.97 -8.18
C LEU A 41 -13.18 17.62 -9.65
N ILE A 42 -13.37 16.34 -9.95
CA ILE A 42 -13.30 15.86 -11.33
C ILE A 42 -14.70 15.74 -11.96
N GLY A 43 -15.76 15.78 -11.14
CA GLY A 43 -17.15 15.71 -11.61
C GLY A 43 -17.56 14.30 -12.00
N ALA A 44 -18.87 14.02 -11.96
CA ALA A 44 -19.40 12.67 -12.18
C ALA A 44 -19.01 12.05 -13.54
N SER A 45 -18.70 12.86 -14.56
CA SER A 45 -18.27 12.41 -15.89
C SER A 45 -16.84 11.87 -15.95
N ASN A 46 -15.95 12.31 -15.08
CA ASN A 46 -14.53 11.92 -15.11
C ASN A 46 -14.16 10.86 -14.05
N LEU A 47 -15.12 10.44 -13.23
CA LEU A 47 -14.96 9.29 -12.31
C LEU A 47 -14.89 7.95 -13.06
N ALA A 48 -15.56 7.83 -14.21
CA ALA A 48 -15.59 6.62 -15.03
C ALA A 48 -14.18 6.13 -15.44
N PRO A 49 -13.30 6.95 -16.05
CA PRO A 49 -11.96 6.51 -16.43
C PRO A 49 -11.08 6.13 -15.23
N ILE A 50 -11.23 6.79 -14.08
CA ILE A 50 -10.47 6.47 -12.86
C ILE A 50 -10.83 5.08 -12.36
N GLN A 51 -12.11 4.75 -12.34
CA GLN A 51 -12.58 3.46 -11.86
C GLN A 51 -12.15 2.31 -12.79
N ILE A 52 -11.96 2.58 -14.08
CA ILE A 52 -11.42 1.63 -15.04
C ILE A 52 -9.92 1.35 -14.77
N VAL A 53 -9.16 2.34 -14.29
CA VAL A 53 -7.73 2.17 -13.92
C VAL A 53 -7.57 1.59 -12.52
N ALA A 54 -8.59 1.68 -11.66
CA ALA A 54 -8.59 1.14 -10.29
C ALA A 54 -8.03 -0.30 -10.15
N PRO A 55 -8.42 -1.31 -10.97
CA PRO A 55 -7.85 -2.66 -10.86
C PRO A 55 -6.33 -2.71 -11.02
N VAL A 56 -5.75 -1.84 -11.85
CA VAL A 56 -4.29 -1.75 -12.03
C VAL A 56 -3.64 -1.20 -10.77
N ILE A 57 -4.21 -0.14 -10.20
CA ILE A 57 -3.73 0.47 -8.94
C ILE A 57 -3.83 -0.52 -7.78
N THR A 58 -4.91 -1.29 -7.69
CA THR A 58 -5.08 -2.32 -6.66
C THR A 58 -4.06 -3.44 -6.82
N PHE A 59 -3.79 -3.90 -8.04
CA PHE A 59 -2.79 -4.95 -8.29
C PHE A 59 -1.38 -4.52 -7.87
N VAL A 60 -1.01 -3.28 -8.18
CA VAL A 60 0.27 -2.70 -7.75
C VAL A 60 0.31 -2.58 -6.22
N ASN A 61 -0.74 -2.06 -5.59
CA ASN A 61 -0.83 -1.98 -4.12
C ASN A 61 -0.69 -3.35 -3.47
N LEU A 62 -1.29 -4.41 -4.02
CA LEU A 62 -1.16 -5.77 -3.51
C LEU A 62 0.30 -6.23 -3.44
N ILE A 63 1.09 -5.98 -4.50
CA ILE A 63 2.52 -6.33 -4.54
C ILE A 63 3.29 -5.55 -3.47
N TYR A 64 3.04 -4.25 -3.36
CA TYR A 64 3.67 -3.41 -2.32
C TYR A 64 3.34 -3.90 -0.91
N TRP A 65 2.09 -4.26 -0.66
CA TRP A 65 1.65 -4.79 0.63
C TRP A 65 2.30 -6.14 0.92
N MET A 66 2.41 -7.03 -0.05
CA MET A 66 3.07 -8.33 0.13
C MET A 66 4.53 -8.18 0.55
N ILE A 67 5.29 -7.29 -0.10
CA ILE A 67 6.71 -7.11 0.21
C ILE A 67 6.89 -6.30 1.49
N GLY A 68 6.10 -5.24 1.68
CA GLY A 68 6.17 -4.38 2.86
C GLY A 68 5.78 -5.12 4.15
N LEU A 69 4.62 -5.79 4.14
CA LEU A 69 4.18 -6.58 5.29
C LEU A 69 5.03 -7.84 5.45
N GLY A 70 5.34 -8.55 4.36
CA GLY A 70 6.18 -9.75 4.40
C GLY A 70 7.60 -9.50 4.94
N GLY A 71 8.24 -8.43 4.47
CA GLY A 71 9.56 -8.00 4.95
C GLY A 71 9.55 -7.54 6.41
N SER A 72 8.50 -6.83 6.83
CA SER A 72 8.31 -6.44 8.24
C SER A 72 8.16 -7.66 9.15
N VAL A 73 7.41 -8.69 8.71
CA VAL A 73 7.26 -9.95 9.46
C VAL A 73 8.60 -10.69 9.55
N LEU A 74 9.34 -10.85 8.45
CA LEU A 74 10.66 -11.51 8.47
C LEU A 74 11.63 -10.80 9.42
N CYS A 75 11.67 -9.47 9.39
CA CYS A 75 12.51 -8.67 10.30
C CYS A 75 12.08 -8.85 11.76
N SER A 76 10.77 -8.86 12.04
CA SER A 76 10.26 -9.08 13.40
C SER A 76 10.56 -10.48 13.93
N VAL A 77 10.55 -11.50 13.08
CA VAL A 77 10.91 -12.89 13.45
C VAL A 77 12.40 -12.99 13.75
N ALA A 78 13.28 -12.49 12.87
CA ALA A 78 14.72 -12.54 13.10
C ALA A 78 15.15 -11.74 14.35
N LYS A 79 14.48 -10.61 14.61
CA LYS A 79 14.69 -9.82 15.83
C LYS A 79 14.17 -10.54 17.09
N ALA A 80 13.14 -11.36 16.98
CA ALA A 80 12.64 -12.18 18.09
C ALA A 80 13.60 -13.34 18.45
N GLU A 81 14.45 -13.78 17.52
CA GLU A 81 15.45 -14.84 17.75
C GLU A 81 16.75 -14.34 18.41
N PHE A 82 16.86 -13.05 18.79
CA PHE A 82 18.06 -12.43 19.38
C PHE A 82 19.35 -12.55 18.52
N ASP A 83 19.21 -12.84 17.23
CA ASP A 83 20.32 -12.91 16.27
C ASP A 83 20.37 -11.60 15.47
N ASP A 84 20.95 -10.56 16.09
CA ASP A 84 21.00 -9.21 15.53
C ASP A 84 21.77 -9.13 14.19
N GLU A 85 22.78 -9.99 13.98
CA GLU A 85 23.51 -10.05 12.71
C GLU A 85 22.64 -10.57 11.57
N LYS A 86 21.92 -11.68 11.79
CA LYS A 86 20.98 -12.20 10.78
C LYS A 86 19.81 -11.24 10.57
N SER A 87 19.29 -10.64 11.63
CA SER A 87 18.21 -9.64 11.56
C SER A 87 18.57 -8.47 10.65
N ASN A 88 19.78 -7.92 10.78
CA ASN A 88 20.24 -6.82 9.94
C ASN A 88 20.42 -7.23 8.47
N SER A 89 20.86 -8.47 8.21
CA SER A 89 20.97 -9.02 6.85
C SER A 89 19.60 -9.24 6.20
N TYR A 90 18.63 -9.80 6.93
CA TYR A 90 17.26 -9.99 6.44
C TYR A 90 16.55 -8.67 6.21
N PHE A 91 16.74 -7.69 7.10
CA PHE A 91 16.19 -6.34 6.94
C PHE A 91 16.79 -5.63 5.72
N SER A 92 18.12 -5.67 5.57
CA SER A 92 18.79 -5.07 4.40
C SER A 92 18.36 -5.74 3.10
N THR A 93 18.25 -7.08 3.07
CA THR A 93 17.78 -7.81 1.89
C THR A 93 16.33 -7.48 1.57
N SER A 94 15.47 -7.34 2.59
CA SER A 94 14.07 -6.95 2.42
C SER A 94 13.94 -5.53 1.85
N ILE A 95 14.70 -4.56 2.38
CA ILE A 95 14.71 -3.18 1.86
C ILE A 95 15.25 -3.12 0.44
N ILE A 96 16.35 -3.83 0.15
CA ILE A 96 16.92 -3.88 -1.20
C ILE A 96 15.92 -4.50 -2.17
N SER A 97 15.23 -5.58 -1.78
CA SER A 97 14.19 -6.20 -2.61
C SER A 97 13.02 -5.24 -2.86
N LEU A 98 12.61 -4.47 -1.85
CA LEU A 98 11.55 -3.47 -1.97
C LEU A 98 11.97 -2.33 -2.93
N LEU A 99 13.22 -1.87 -2.84
CA LEU A 99 13.77 -0.86 -3.75
C LEU A 99 13.85 -1.37 -5.20
N VAL A 100 14.37 -2.59 -5.41
CA VAL A 100 14.49 -3.19 -6.75
C VAL A 100 13.12 -3.38 -7.38
N ILE A 101 12.15 -3.90 -6.63
CA ILE A 101 10.79 -4.12 -7.13
C ILE A 101 10.09 -2.78 -7.36
N GLY A 102 10.29 -1.78 -6.49
CA GLY A 102 9.76 -0.44 -6.69
C GLY A 102 10.29 0.23 -7.98
N ILE A 103 11.60 0.09 -8.25
CA ILE A 103 12.21 0.60 -9.49
C ILE A 103 11.65 -0.14 -10.71
N LEU A 104 11.55 -1.47 -10.65
CA LEU A 104 10.96 -2.27 -11.73
C LEU A 104 9.52 -1.84 -12.02
N ILE A 105 8.67 -1.71 -10.99
CA ILE A 105 7.28 -1.28 -11.14
C ILE A 105 7.20 0.14 -11.72
N SER A 106 8.08 1.05 -11.30
CA SER A 106 8.10 2.42 -11.83
C SER A 106 8.47 2.45 -13.32
N ILE A 107 9.49 1.68 -13.73
CA ILE A 107 9.90 1.54 -15.14
C ILE A 107 8.79 0.89 -15.97
N PHE A 108 8.21 -0.21 -15.47
CA PHE A 108 7.08 -0.86 -16.14
C PHE A 108 5.88 0.08 -16.23
N GLY A 109 5.57 0.85 -15.19
CA GLY A 109 4.50 1.84 -15.18
C GLY A 109 4.67 2.91 -16.25
N LEU A 110 5.89 3.43 -16.44
CA LEU A 110 6.18 4.42 -17.48
C LEU A 110 6.09 3.84 -18.90
N ILE A 111 6.53 2.60 -19.11
CA ILE A 111 6.50 1.96 -20.43
C ILE A 111 5.08 1.50 -20.79
N PHE A 112 4.35 0.92 -19.84
CA PHE A 112 3.01 0.37 -20.06
C PHE A 112 1.89 1.40 -19.84
N SER A 113 2.18 2.60 -19.32
CA SER A 113 1.22 3.71 -19.15
C SER A 113 0.39 3.95 -20.42
N GLY A 114 1.04 4.02 -21.58
CA GLY A 114 0.35 4.21 -22.86
C GLY A 114 -0.50 3.01 -23.27
N SER A 115 0.03 1.79 -23.13
CA SER A 115 -0.66 0.57 -23.58
C SER A 115 -1.85 0.19 -22.69
N ILE A 116 -1.74 0.39 -21.37
CA ILE A 116 -2.80 0.12 -20.39
C ILE A 116 -3.95 1.10 -20.57
N THR A 117 -3.63 2.39 -20.74
CA THR A 117 -4.65 3.43 -20.96
C THR A 117 -5.39 3.19 -22.27
N GLN A 118 -4.69 2.78 -23.34
CA GLN A 118 -5.30 2.48 -24.63
C GLN A 118 -6.17 1.21 -24.59
N PHE A 119 -5.75 0.17 -23.88
CA PHE A 119 -6.53 -1.07 -23.71
C PHE A 119 -7.79 -0.85 -22.85
N LEU A 120 -7.70 0.00 -21.83
CA LEU A 120 -8.80 0.29 -20.90
C LEU A 120 -9.79 1.34 -21.45
N CYS A 121 -9.32 2.39 -22.14
CA CYS A 121 -10.16 3.41 -22.79
C CYS A 121 -10.79 2.97 -24.11
N SER A 122 -10.45 1.79 -24.65
CA SER A 122 -11.11 1.23 -25.85
C SER A 122 -12.62 1.00 -25.66
N SER A 123 -13.12 1.10 -24.43
CA SER A 123 -14.52 0.85 -24.05
C SER A 123 -15.45 2.06 -24.19
N GLN A 124 -14.95 3.31 -24.24
CA GLN A 124 -15.79 4.52 -24.37
C GLN A 124 -15.12 5.62 -25.23
N PRO A 125 -15.68 5.97 -26.42
CA PRO A 125 -15.13 6.98 -27.33
C PRO A 125 -15.23 8.45 -26.85
N GLU A 126 -15.80 8.74 -25.68
CA GLU A 126 -16.10 10.12 -25.24
C GLU A 126 -14.93 10.84 -24.56
N LEU A 127 -13.83 10.16 -24.20
CA LEU A 127 -12.72 10.75 -23.44
C LEU A 127 -11.49 11.09 -24.29
N ILE A 128 -11.60 10.98 -25.61
CA ILE A 128 -10.52 11.25 -26.56
C ILE A 128 -10.05 12.72 -26.59
N PRO A 129 -10.86 13.77 -26.29
CA PRO A 129 -10.37 15.13 -26.50
C PRO A 129 -9.58 15.73 -25.32
N GLU A 130 -9.73 15.25 -24.08
CA GLU A 130 -9.24 16.00 -22.90
C GLU A 130 -7.81 15.65 -22.46
N VAL A 131 -7.21 14.59 -23.03
CA VAL A 131 -5.81 14.20 -22.76
C VAL A 131 -4.83 14.82 -23.78
N THR A 132 -5.32 15.65 -24.71
CA THR A 132 -4.51 16.23 -25.80
C THR A 132 -4.47 17.76 -25.84
N SER A 133 -4.56 18.45 -24.69
CA SER A 133 -4.27 19.90 -24.59
C SER A 133 -3.35 20.21 -23.42
#